data_AF-A0A0C1GE39-F1
#
_entry.id   AF-A0A0C1GE39-F1
#
_cell.length_a   1.000
_cell.length_b   1.000
_cell.length_c   1.000
_cell.angle_alpha   90.00
_cell.angle_beta   90.00
_cell.angle_gamma   90.00
#
_symmetry.space_group_name_H-M   'P 1'
#
loop_
_entity.id
_entity.type
_entity.pdbx_description
1 polymer ?
#
loop_
_entity_poly.entity_id
_entity_poly.type
_entity_poly.pdbx_seq_one_letter_code
_entity_poly.pdbx_strand_id
1 'polypeptide(L)'
;MKPKPVIPDPDEEAAEEGPRSIYDVDPPEEEDLWFLPPVDDEDPEGFLPSVSRPDRRLLFDPKDWRAAQSELSAELADLAVTFGALDERLRAGPRGWGHRLALMEVSDLGWWTGDRISVDRLALWTGLRIGATSDDVQALYRAGWAVRRLSSGAGPSEGGWDAGLTVFLDRQAQGIEDAPEAVIDLAEVMRNVAGLHPVTQAAIGFHAWRALSQGIGQDTEAAIIAARHAATMGRGGALFMPLSLSGPGALRGAGALDEKLSAWIMGAGQASLAALLHLDRVSAWDRRAREAVSDLSGRTPPVLIDALTAWPMVSAPLAEELTQASRAAVQRNLDKFSDRGLIREVTGQGRYRVWTAAL
;
A
#
# COMPACT_ATOMS: atom_id res chain seq x y z
N MET A 1 -65.68 -36.11 -34.63
CA MET A 1 -65.28 -35.48 -35.91
C MET A 1 -66.00 -34.15 -36.04
N LYS A 2 -65.30 -33.05 -35.77
CA LYS A 2 -65.65 -31.71 -36.25
C LYS A 2 -64.39 -30.83 -36.11
N PRO A 3 -63.92 -30.22 -37.21
CA PRO A 3 -62.65 -29.51 -37.28
C PRO A 3 -62.75 -28.12 -36.65
N LYS A 4 -61.60 -27.65 -36.16
CA LYS A 4 -61.37 -26.34 -35.53
C LYS A 4 -61.59 -25.23 -36.57
N PRO A 5 -62.38 -24.18 -36.28
CA PRO A 5 -62.51 -23.04 -37.19
C PRO A 5 -61.27 -22.16 -37.10
N VAL A 6 -60.76 -21.77 -38.27
CA VAL A 6 -59.71 -20.78 -38.47
C VAL A 6 -60.29 -19.41 -38.12
N ILE A 7 -59.67 -18.72 -37.17
CA ILE A 7 -59.94 -17.32 -36.87
C ILE A 7 -58.87 -16.52 -37.64
N PRO A 8 -59.25 -15.52 -38.46
CA PRO A 8 -58.31 -14.75 -39.26
C PRO A 8 -57.50 -13.79 -38.37
N ASP A 9 -56.23 -13.59 -38.74
CA ASP A 9 -55.28 -12.66 -38.14
C ASP A 9 -55.73 -11.20 -38.43
N PRO A 10 -55.69 -10.25 -37.47
CA PRO A 10 -56.23 -8.91 -37.66
C PRO A 10 -55.33 -7.95 -38.45
N ASP A 11 -54.15 -8.40 -38.91
CA ASP A 11 -53.11 -7.51 -39.46
C ASP A 11 -53.01 -7.55 -41.00
N GLU A 12 -54.02 -8.06 -41.71
CA GLU A 12 -54.19 -7.81 -43.16
C GLU A 12 -54.93 -6.49 -43.39
N GLU A 13 -54.28 -5.36 -43.07
CA GLU A 13 -54.69 -4.07 -43.61
C GLU A 13 -54.14 -3.92 -45.03
N ALA A 14 -55.04 -4.08 -46.01
CA ALA A 14 -54.83 -3.66 -47.37
C ALA A 14 -54.50 -2.16 -47.40
N ALA A 15 -53.31 -1.80 -47.88
CA ALA A 15 -52.92 -0.42 -48.11
C ALA A 15 -53.74 0.17 -49.27
N GLU A 16 -54.91 0.74 -48.95
CA GLU A 16 -55.59 1.70 -49.81
C GLU A 16 -54.83 3.04 -49.73
N GLU A 17 -53.86 3.23 -50.63
CA GLU A 17 -53.20 4.53 -50.82
C GLU A 17 -54.21 5.56 -51.38
N GLY A 18 -54.65 6.48 -50.52
CA GLY A 18 -55.38 7.68 -50.93
C GLY A 18 -54.51 8.63 -51.77
N PRO A 19 -55.11 9.67 -52.39
CA PRO A 19 -54.36 10.60 -53.23
C PRO A 19 -53.29 11.37 -52.44
N ARG A 20 -52.09 11.46 -53.03
CA ARG A 20 -50.90 12.11 -52.44
C ARG A 20 -51.20 13.48 -51.85
N SER A 21 -50.71 13.70 -50.64
CA SER A 21 -50.79 14.96 -49.90
C SER A 21 -49.76 15.96 -50.43
N ILE A 22 -50.04 17.27 -50.32
CA ILE A 22 -49.08 18.34 -50.64
C ILE A 22 -47.85 18.39 -49.70
N TYR A 23 -47.88 17.60 -48.63
CA TYR A 23 -46.78 17.43 -47.66
C TYR A 23 -46.05 16.08 -47.81
N ASP A 24 -46.42 15.26 -48.80
CA ASP A 24 -45.64 14.09 -49.17
C ASP A 24 -44.42 14.57 -49.92
N VAL A 25 -43.32 14.74 -49.20
CA VAL A 25 -42.01 15.06 -49.77
C VAL A 25 -41.42 13.76 -50.31
N ASP A 26 -41.05 13.74 -51.59
CA ASP A 26 -40.31 12.59 -52.13
C ASP A 26 -39.05 12.40 -51.28
N PRO A 27 -38.72 11.15 -50.87
CA PRO A 27 -37.50 10.89 -50.12
C PRO A 27 -36.30 11.43 -50.92
N PRO A 28 -35.33 12.10 -50.27
CA PRO A 28 -34.19 12.67 -50.98
C PRO A 28 -33.45 11.54 -51.70
N GLU A 29 -33.07 11.79 -52.96
CA GLU A 29 -32.26 10.86 -53.73
C GLU A 29 -30.94 10.61 -52.97
N GLU A 30 -30.59 9.32 -52.79
CA GLU A 30 -29.45 8.88 -51.98
C GLU A 30 -28.10 9.52 -52.42
N GLU A 31 -28.05 10.04 -53.65
CA GLU A 31 -26.89 10.72 -54.22
C GLU A 31 -26.59 12.10 -53.59
N ASP A 32 -27.53 12.73 -52.86
CA ASP A 32 -27.35 14.07 -52.27
C ASP A 32 -26.89 14.05 -50.78
N LEU A 33 -26.58 12.85 -50.26
CA LEU A 33 -26.04 12.64 -48.91
C LEU A 33 -24.51 12.74 -48.89
N TRP A 34 -23.94 13.80 -49.47
CA TRP A 34 -22.49 13.99 -49.64
C TRP A 34 -21.68 14.02 -48.32
N PHE A 35 -22.35 14.06 -47.17
CA PHE A 35 -21.77 14.06 -45.82
C PHE A 35 -21.72 12.65 -45.18
N LEU A 36 -22.38 11.65 -45.76
CA LEU A 36 -22.28 10.26 -45.32
C LEU A 36 -21.16 9.57 -46.11
N PRO A 37 -20.24 8.84 -45.45
CA PRO A 37 -19.28 8.03 -46.17
C PRO A 37 -20.03 7.02 -47.05
N PRO A 38 -19.52 6.69 -48.25
CA PRO A 38 -20.18 5.75 -49.14
C PRO A 38 -20.41 4.43 -48.40
N VAL A 39 -21.64 3.92 -48.47
CA VAL A 39 -21.95 2.57 -48.02
C VAL A 39 -21.39 1.62 -49.06
N ASP A 40 -20.21 1.07 -48.78
CA ASP A 40 -19.61 0.01 -49.59
C ASP A 40 -20.41 -1.29 -49.34
N ASP A 41 -21.18 -1.74 -50.33
CA ASP A 41 -21.88 -3.05 -50.33
C ASP A 41 -20.93 -4.24 -50.60
N GLU A 42 -19.61 -4.04 -50.51
CA GLU A 42 -18.61 -5.09 -50.59
C GLU A 42 -17.92 -5.24 -49.24
N ASP A 43 -18.14 -6.38 -48.57
CA ASP A 43 -17.42 -6.79 -47.37
C ASP A 43 -15.89 -6.68 -47.63
N PRO A 44 -15.17 -5.69 -47.06
CA PRO A 44 -13.75 -5.56 -47.29
C PRO A 44 -13.01 -6.47 -46.32
N GLU A 45 -13.22 -7.79 -46.42
CA GLU A 45 -12.46 -8.80 -45.66
C GLU A 45 -10.97 -8.90 -46.08
N GLY A 46 -10.44 -7.96 -46.86
CA GLY A 46 -9.09 -8.05 -47.46
C GLY A 46 -8.10 -6.92 -47.17
N PHE A 47 -8.52 -5.76 -46.65
CA PHE A 47 -7.67 -4.55 -46.68
C PHE A 47 -7.52 -3.77 -45.38
N LEU A 48 -7.90 -4.36 -44.24
CA LEU A 48 -7.33 -3.86 -42.98
C LEU A 48 -5.87 -4.32 -42.93
N PRO A 49 -4.85 -3.41 -42.94
CA PRO A 49 -3.50 -3.82 -42.62
C PRO A 49 -3.59 -4.57 -41.29
N SER A 50 -2.97 -5.75 -41.19
CA SER A 50 -3.03 -6.55 -39.97
C SER A 50 -2.63 -5.63 -38.81
N VAL A 51 -3.62 -5.14 -38.06
CA VAL A 51 -3.34 -4.36 -36.87
C VAL A 51 -2.58 -5.36 -36.03
N SER A 52 -1.28 -5.13 -35.83
CA SER A 52 -0.47 -5.99 -34.98
C SER A 52 -1.28 -6.15 -33.72
N ARG A 53 -1.80 -7.37 -33.48
CA ARG A 53 -2.58 -7.66 -32.29
C ARG A 53 -1.74 -7.12 -31.13
N PRO A 54 -2.31 -6.29 -30.23
CA PRO A 54 -1.55 -5.83 -29.08
C PRO A 54 -0.92 -7.06 -28.45
N ASP A 55 0.39 -7.00 -28.24
CA ASP A 55 1.19 -8.09 -27.76
C ASP A 55 0.51 -8.68 -26.51
N ARG A 56 -0.12 -9.85 -26.65
CA ARG A 56 -0.82 -10.54 -25.55
C ARG A 56 0.17 -11.18 -24.58
N ARG A 57 1.39 -10.66 -24.47
CA ARG A 57 2.29 -10.99 -23.37
C ARG A 57 1.56 -10.58 -22.09
N LEU A 58 1.42 -11.55 -21.18
CA LEU A 58 1.01 -11.26 -19.80
C LEU A 58 1.82 -10.07 -19.32
N LEU A 59 1.18 -9.11 -18.64
CA LEU A 59 1.88 -7.98 -18.00
C LEU A 59 3.06 -8.47 -17.14
N PHE A 60 2.95 -9.71 -16.62
CA PHE A 60 3.98 -10.42 -15.88
C PHE A 60 4.01 -11.90 -16.32
N ASP A 61 4.97 -12.31 -17.16
CA ASP A 61 5.15 -13.73 -17.49
C ASP A 61 5.80 -14.47 -16.29
N PRO A 62 5.11 -15.42 -15.64
CA PRO A 62 5.66 -16.14 -14.50
C PRO A 62 6.94 -16.92 -14.82
N LYS A 63 7.23 -17.22 -16.10
CA LYS A 63 8.46 -17.90 -16.51
C LYS A 63 9.68 -16.98 -16.40
N ASP A 64 9.56 -15.75 -16.89
CA ASP A 64 10.66 -14.78 -16.86
C ASP A 64 11.01 -14.40 -15.41
N TRP A 65 10.00 -14.18 -14.57
CA TRP A 65 10.19 -13.94 -13.14
C TRP A 65 10.81 -15.14 -12.41
N ARG A 66 10.48 -16.38 -12.80
CA ARG A 66 11.09 -17.59 -12.24
C ARG A 66 12.56 -17.71 -12.65
N ALA A 67 12.90 -17.37 -13.88
CA ALA A 67 14.28 -17.37 -14.36
C ALA A 67 15.12 -16.35 -13.58
N ALA A 68 14.66 -15.10 -13.49
CA ALA A 68 15.35 -14.06 -12.71
C ALA A 68 15.45 -14.40 -11.21
N GLN A 69 14.41 -15.00 -10.61
CA GLN A 69 14.48 -15.50 -9.23
C GLN A 69 15.57 -16.56 -9.06
N SER A 70 15.76 -17.42 -10.05
CA SER A 70 16.76 -18.49 -10.00
C SER A 70 18.17 -17.92 -10.08
N GLU A 71 18.38 -16.91 -10.94
CA GLU A 71 19.64 -16.17 -11.05
C GLU A 71 19.98 -15.41 -9.76
N LEU A 72 18.98 -14.82 -9.09
CA LEU A 72 19.13 -14.05 -7.84
C LEU A 72 18.94 -14.90 -6.56
N SER A 73 19.17 -16.22 -6.65
CA SER A 73 18.91 -17.14 -5.54
C SER A 73 19.83 -16.92 -4.34
N ALA A 74 21.08 -16.51 -4.57
CA ALA A 74 22.02 -16.17 -3.51
C ALA A 74 21.59 -14.91 -2.75
N GLU A 75 21.24 -13.85 -3.47
CA GLU A 75 20.76 -12.59 -2.92
C GLU A 75 19.42 -12.77 -2.17
N LEU A 76 18.54 -13.64 -2.66
CA LEU A 76 17.32 -14.02 -1.96
C LEU A 76 17.61 -14.75 -0.66
N ALA A 77 18.62 -15.63 -0.63
CA ALA A 77 19.03 -16.32 0.58
C ALA A 77 19.60 -15.34 1.62
N ASP A 78 20.43 -14.39 1.19
CA ASP A 78 20.97 -13.34 2.07
C ASP A 78 19.88 -12.44 2.64
N LEU A 79 18.90 -12.05 1.81
CA LEU A 79 17.71 -11.34 2.28
C LEU A 79 16.92 -12.19 3.28
N ALA A 80 16.75 -13.49 3.03
CA ALA A 80 16.02 -14.37 3.93
C ALA A 80 16.69 -14.53 5.30
N VAL A 81 18.02 -14.63 5.33
CA VAL A 81 18.79 -14.62 6.58
C VAL A 81 18.61 -13.30 7.31
N THR A 82 18.76 -12.17 6.62
CA THR A 82 18.65 -10.83 7.21
C THR A 82 17.24 -10.57 7.76
N PHE A 83 16.21 -10.82 6.94
CA PHE A 83 14.82 -10.64 7.35
C PHE A 83 14.41 -11.65 8.44
N GLY A 84 14.90 -12.88 8.38
CA GLY A 84 14.68 -13.89 9.42
C GLY A 84 15.23 -13.45 10.79
N ALA A 85 16.40 -12.79 10.81
CA ALA A 85 16.94 -12.20 12.03
C ALA A 85 16.06 -11.05 12.56
N LEU A 86 15.53 -10.20 11.69
CA LEU A 86 14.57 -9.14 12.06
C LEU A 86 13.27 -9.73 12.62
N ASP A 87 12.74 -10.76 11.97
CA ASP A 87 11.52 -11.46 12.37
C ASP A 87 11.66 -12.07 13.78
N GLU A 88 12.76 -12.78 14.04
CA GLU A 88 13.03 -13.32 15.37
C GLU A 88 13.23 -12.21 16.41
N ARG A 89 13.92 -11.12 16.04
CA ARG A 89 14.14 -9.99 16.93
C ARG A 89 12.83 -9.33 17.36
N LEU A 90 11.88 -9.18 16.44
CA LEU A 90 10.55 -8.61 16.72
C LEU A 90 9.68 -9.57 17.51
N ARG A 91 9.81 -10.89 17.29
CA ARG A 91 9.12 -11.92 18.09
C ARG A 91 9.58 -11.92 19.54
N ALA A 92 10.89 -11.82 19.78
CA ALA A 92 11.48 -11.86 21.11
C ALA A 92 11.43 -10.50 21.84
N GLY A 93 11.37 -9.40 21.09
CA GLY A 93 11.44 -8.05 21.61
C GLY A 93 10.12 -7.49 22.16
N PRO A 94 10.15 -6.26 22.71
CA PRO A 94 8.94 -5.53 23.10
C PRO A 94 7.97 -5.35 21.93
N ARG A 95 6.66 -5.53 22.20
CA ARG A 95 5.59 -5.39 21.19
C ARG A 95 5.58 -4.03 20.46
N GLY A 96 6.09 -2.97 21.11
CA GLY A 96 6.15 -1.63 20.54
C GLY A 96 7.17 -1.45 19.41
N TRP A 97 8.12 -2.37 19.23
CA TRP A 97 9.15 -2.26 18.19
C TRP A 97 8.59 -2.31 16.77
N GLY A 98 7.59 -3.18 16.52
CA GLY A 98 6.93 -3.24 15.21
C GLY A 98 6.25 -1.92 14.85
N HIS A 99 5.56 -1.31 15.83
CA HIS A 99 4.93 -0.01 15.65
C HIS A 99 5.95 1.11 15.40
N ARG A 100 7.08 1.10 16.13
CA ARG A 100 8.19 2.05 15.92
C ARG A 100 8.68 2.00 14.48
N LEU A 101 8.95 0.80 13.97
CA LEU A 101 9.44 0.60 12.61
C LEU A 101 8.38 1.02 11.58
N ALA A 102 7.10 0.73 11.82
CA ALA A 102 6.01 1.16 10.94
C ALA A 102 5.93 2.69 10.79
N LEU A 103 6.07 3.45 11.89
CA LEU A 103 6.09 4.91 11.84
C LEU A 103 7.27 5.45 11.01
N MET A 104 8.44 4.82 11.15
CA MET A 104 9.64 5.21 10.42
C MET A 104 9.53 4.85 8.93
N GLU A 105 9.12 3.62 8.61
CA GLU A 105 8.95 3.13 7.24
C GLU A 105 7.97 4.01 6.47
N VAL A 106 6.84 4.37 7.07
CA VAL A 106 5.83 5.22 6.40
C VAL A 106 6.33 6.65 6.20
N SER A 107 7.07 7.21 7.16
CA SER A 107 7.67 8.54 7.01
C SER A 107 8.74 8.55 5.90
N ASP A 108 9.59 7.53 5.86
CA ASP A 108 10.64 7.39 4.84
C ASP A 108 10.05 7.10 3.45
N LEU A 109 8.97 6.31 3.38
CA LEU A 109 8.22 6.05 2.16
C LEU A 109 7.61 7.33 1.57
N GLY A 110 7.17 8.27 2.42
CA GLY A 110 6.64 9.57 2.01
C GLY A 110 7.59 10.41 1.16
N TRP A 111 8.91 10.20 1.26
CA TRP A 111 9.89 10.85 0.39
C TRP A 111 9.80 10.38 -1.06
N TRP A 112 9.40 9.13 -1.29
CA TRP A 112 9.26 8.53 -2.60
C TRP A 112 7.86 8.77 -3.19
N THR A 113 6.80 8.63 -2.39
CA THR A 113 5.41 8.81 -2.85
C THR A 113 4.99 10.28 -2.99
N GLY A 114 5.77 11.21 -2.45
CA GLY A 114 5.51 12.66 -2.48
C GLY A 114 4.74 13.18 -1.27
N ASP A 115 4.14 12.29 -0.47
CA ASP A 115 3.43 12.62 0.78
C ASP A 115 4.43 12.76 1.95
N ARG A 116 5.23 13.83 1.95
CA ARG A 116 6.28 14.06 2.96
C ARG A 116 5.69 14.42 4.32
N ILE A 117 5.46 13.41 5.14
CA ILE A 117 5.04 13.56 6.54
C ILE A 117 6.18 13.11 7.45
N SER A 118 6.63 14.01 8.33
CA SER A 118 7.66 13.70 9.32
C SER A 118 7.15 12.74 10.39
N VAL A 119 8.08 11.97 10.97
CA VAL A 119 7.79 10.97 12.00
C VAL A 119 7.05 11.55 13.21
N ASP A 120 7.43 12.74 13.69
CA ASP A 120 6.78 13.42 14.82
C ASP A 120 5.32 13.77 14.51
N ARG A 121 5.07 14.28 13.30
CA ARG A 121 3.74 14.65 12.86
C ARG A 121 2.86 13.42 12.69
N LEU A 122 3.41 12.36 12.11
CA LEU A 122 2.73 11.07 11.98
C LEU A 122 2.42 10.47 13.36
N ALA A 123 3.34 10.58 14.32
CA ALA A 123 3.12 10.11 15.70
C ALA A 123 2.00 10.89 16.40
N LEU A 124 1.98 12.22 16.28
CA LEU A 124 0.91 13.07 16.82
C LEU A 124 -0.46 12.74 16.19
N TRP A 125 -0.50 12.55 14.88
CA TRP A 125 -1.74 12.23 14.18
C TRP A 125 -2.25 10.84 14.55
N THR A 126 -1.38 9.83 14.57
CA THR A 126 -1.77 8.44 14.87
C THR A 126 -2.18 8.26 16.33
N GLY A 127 -1.53 8.95 17.26
CA GLY A 127 -1.84 8.86 18.69
C GLY A 127 -3.00 9.74 19.15
N LEU A 128 -3.14 10.96 18.61
CA LEU A 128 -4.08 11.97 19.13
C LEU A 128 -5.03 12.56 18.09
N ARG A 129 -4.87 12.24 16.80
CA ARG A 129 -5.55 12.90 15.68
C ARG A 129 -5.32 14.42 15.65
N ILE A 130 -4.14 14.85 16.08
CA ILE A 130 -3.70 16.26 16.09
C ILE A 130 -2.61 16.47 15.04
N GLY A 131 -2.51 17.67 14.47
CA GLY A 131 -1.42 18.06 13.57
C GLY A 131 -1.78 18.08 12.08
N ALA A 132 -3.05 17.88 11.73
CA ALA A 132 -3.54 18.08 10.38
C ALA A 132 -3.77 19.58 10.10
N THR A 133 -3.21 20.09 9.00
CA THR A 133 -3.60 21.38 8.41
C THR A 133 -4.46 21.10 7.17
N SER A 134 -5.21 22.08 6.65
CA SER A 134 -6.16 21.84 5.54
C SER A 134 -5.53 21.12 4.34
N ASP A 135 -4.27 21.43 4.05
CA ASP A 135 -3.62 21.06 2.79
C ASP A 135 -3.03 19.64 2.79
N ASP A 136 -2.87 19.04 3.96
CA ASP A 136 -2.20 17.74 4.14
C ASP A 136 -3.02 16.72 4.94
N VAL A 137 -4.29 17.03 5.21
CA VAL A 137 -5.25 16.10 5.83
C VAL A 137 -5.28 14.75 5.10
N GLN A 138 -5.35 14.76 3.76
CA GLN A 138 -5.46 13.53 2.96
C GLN A 138 -4.16 12.71 3.00
N ALA A 139 -3.00 13.37 2.95
CA ALA A 139 -1.70 12.70 3.11
C ALA A 139 -1.57 12.05 4.49
N LEU A 140 -2.04 12.73 5.55
CA LEU A 140 -2.08 12.17 6.91
C LEU A 140 -3.06 11.00 7.05
N TYR A 141 -4.20 11.02 6.35
CA TYR A 141 -5.11 9.88 6.32
C TYR A 141 -4.44 8.65 5.66
N ARG A 142 -3.78 8.83 4.52
CA ARG A 142 -3.03 7.76 3.84
C ARG A 142 -1.88 7.23 4.68
N ALA A 143 -1.04 8.12 5.23
CA ALA A 143 0.06 7.72 6.10
C ALA A 143 -0.46 7.01 7.36
N GLY A 144 -1.55 7.51 7.97
CA GLY A 144 -2.20 6.86 9.10
C GLY A 144 -2.80 5.50 8.75
N TRP A 145 -3.35 5.32 7.54
CA TRP A 145 -3.79 4.01 7.04
C TRP A 145 -2.59 3.06 6.89
N ALA A 146 -1.51 3.52 6.27
CA ALA A 146 -0.29 2.74 6.08
C ALA A 146 0.29 2.27 7.43
N VAL A 147 0.40 3.15 8.43
CA VAL A 147 0.89 2.76 9.77
C VAL A 147 0.01 1.70 10.41
N ARG A 148 -1.32 1.84 10.34
CA ARG A 148 -2.24 0.81 10.88
C ARG A 148 -2.04 -0.53 10.18
N ARG A 149 -1.90 -0.51 8.86
CA ARG A 149 -1.63 -1.68 8.04
C ARG A 149 -0.24 -2.24 8.18
N LEU A 150 0.77 -1.54 8.66
CA LEU A 150 2.07 -2.15 8.98
C LEU A 150 2.14 -2.63 10.44
N SER A 151 1.34 -2.03 11.33
CA SER A 151 1.38 -2.33 12.76
C SER A 151 0.45 -3.47 13.19
N SER A 152 -0.60 -3.78 12.42
CA SER A 152 -1.67 -4.70 12.87
C SER A 152 -2.56 -5.22 11.73
N GLY A 153 -3.46 -6.14 12.08
CA GLY A 153 -4.52 -6.63 11.20
C GLY A 153 -4.08 -7.72 10.22
N ALA A 154 -5.06 -8.24 9.49
CA ALA A 154 -4.88 -9.30 8.50
C ALA A 154 -3.98 -8.87 7.33
N GLY A 155 -3.31 -9.84 6.71
CA GLY A 155 -2.51 -9.62 5.50
C GLY A 155 -3.38 -9.47 4.24
N PRO A 156 -2.83 -8.94 3.13
CA PRO A 156 -3.59 -8.71 1.89
C PRO A 156 -4.08 -10.01 1.22
N SER A 157 -3.46 -11.16 1.50
CA SER A 157 -3.85 -12.47 0.95
C SER A 157 -4.64 -13.33 1.94
N GLU A 158 -4.97 -12.81 3.12
CA GLU A 158 -5.65 -13.58 4.16
C GLU A 158 -7.11 -13.82 3.79
N GLY A 159 -7.52 -15.09 3.71
CA GLY A 159 -8.82 -15.47 3.15
C GLY A 159 -8.90 -15.46 1.61
N GLY A 160 -7.74 -15.38 0.93
CA GLY A 160 -7.64 -15.28 -0.53
C GLY A 160 -7.38 -13.85 -1.00
N TRP A 161 -6.77 -13.68 -2.17
CA TRP A 161 -6.38 -12.37 -2.66
C TRP A 161 -7.57 -11.44 -2.95
N ASP A 162 -8.68 -11.96 -3.48
CA ASP A 162 -9.81 -11.12 -3.87
C ASP A 162 -10.51 -10.53 -2.61
N ALA A 163 -10.89 -11.39 -1.67
CA ALA A 163 -11.55 -10.99 -0.43
C ALA A 163 -10.59 -10.30 0.55
N GLY A 164 -9.40 -10.88 0.75
CA GLY A 164 -8.38 -10.37 1.66
C GLY A 164 -7.90 -8.97 1.27
N LEU A 165 -7.66 -8.71 -0.02
CA LEU A 165 -7.18 -7.41 -0.47
C LEU A 165 -8.26 -6.34 -0.37
N THR A 166 -9.52 -6.68 -0.65
CA THR A 166 -10.66 -5.76 -0.50
C THR A 166 -10.78 -5.28 0.94
N VAL A 167 -10.68 -6.20 1.91
CA VAL A 167 -10.67 -5.89 3.35
C VAL A 167 -9.41 -5.08 3.71
N PHE A 168 -8.24 -5.49 3.22
CA PHE A 168 -6.97 -4.82 3.48
C PHE A 168 -6.96 -3.36 3.00
N LEU A 169 -7.58 -3.05 1.87
CA LEU A 169 -7.68 -1.69 1.35
C LEU A 169 -8.79 -0.84 2.01
N ASP A 170 -9.50 -1.36 3.02
CA ASP A 170 -10.66 -0.72 3.67
C ASP A 170 -11.78 -0.36 2.65
N ARG A 171 -11.89 -1.05 1.51
CA ARG A 171 -12.88 -0.71 0.46
C ARG A 171 -14.31 -0.97 0.91
N GLN A 172 -14.54 -2.04 1.68
CA GLN A 172 -15.86 -2.31 2.30
C GLN A 172 -16.26 -1.22 3.30
N ALA A 173 -15.31 -0.71 4.08
CA ALA A 173 -15.56 0.41 5.01
C ALA A 173 -15.84 1.73 4.28
N GLN A 174 -15.46 1.84 3.00
CA GLN A 174 -15.77 2.96 2.11
C GLN A 174 -17.13 2.79 1.40
N GLY A 175 -17.89 1.72 1.69
CA GLY A 175 -19.19 1.44 1.08
C GLY A 175 -19.12 0.84 -0.32
N ILE A 176 -17.96 0.31 -0.72
CA ILE A 176 -17.79 -0.39 -1.99
C ILE A 176 -18.16 -1.86 -1.75
N GLU A 177 -19.30 -2.28 -2.30
CA GLU A 177 -19.88 -3.61 -2.09
C GLU A 177 -19.14 -4.69 -2.91
N ASP A 178 -18.79 -4.38 -4.16
CA ASP A 178 -18.04 -5.28 -5.05
C ASP A 178 -16.53 -5.04 -5.01
N ALA A 179 -15.74 -6.09 -5.20
CA ALA A 179 -14.29 -5.94 -5.33
C ALA A 179 -13.98 -5.08 -6.58
N PRO A 180 -13.20 -3.98 -6.45
CA PRO A 180 -12.80 -3.18 -7.59
C PRO A 180 -12.08 -4.03 -8.65
N GLU A 181 -12.21 -3.69 -9.93
CA GLU A 181 -11.56 -4.41 -11.04
C GLU A 181 -10.04 -4.58 -10.81
N ALA A 182 -9.35 -3.52 -10.36
CA ALA A 182 -7.93 -3.58 -10.02
C ALA A 182 -7.59 -4.62 -8.92
N VAL A 183 -8.52 -4.89 -7.98
CA VAL A 183 -8.35 -5.94 -6.96
C VAL A 183 -8.48 -7.32 -7.57
N ILE A 184 -9.46 -7.53 -8.45
CA ILE A 184 -9.68 -8.79 -9.17
C ILE A 184 -8.46 -9.10 -10.06
N ASP A 185 -8.00 -8.11 -10.81
CA ASP A 185 -6.84 -8.22 -11.69
C ASP A 185 -5.55 -8.52 -10.90
N LEU A 186 -5.33 -7.83 -9.77
CA LEU A 186 -4.17 -8.14 -8.93
C LEU A 186 -4.27 -9.55 -8.36
N ALA A 187 -5.45 -9.98 -7.92
CA ALA A 187 -5.66 -11.32 -7.41
C ALA A 187 -5.37 -12.39 -8.47
N GLU A 188 -5.75 -12.16 -9.73
CA GLU A 188 -5.37 -13.04 -10.84
C GLU A 188 -3.85 -13.11 -11.03
N VAL A 189 -3.17 -11.95 -11.09
CA VAL A 189 -1.70 -11.90 -11.19
C VAL A 189 -1.05 -12.69 -10.05
N MET A 190 -1.50 -12.48 -8.82
CA MET A 190 -0.93 -13.14 -7.64
C MET A 190 -1.20 -14.64 -7.59
N ARG A 191 -2.37 -15.11 -8.09
CA ARG A 191 -2.64 -16.55 -8.28
C ARG A 191 -1.67 -17.19 -9.27
N ASN A 192 -1.37 -16.50 -10.37
CA ASN A 192 -0.47 -17.00 -11.42
C ASN A 192 1.00 -17.11 -10.96
N VAL A 193 1.38 -16.39 -9.89
CA VAL A 193 2.75 -16.39 -9.36
C VAL A 193 2.89 -17.08 -8.01
N ALA A 194 1.87 -17.80 -7.54
CA ALA A 194 1.84 -18.44 -6.21
C ALA A 194 2.99 -19.43 -5.95
N GLY A 195 3.62 -19.97 -7.01
CA GLY A 195 4.78 -20.87 -6.90
C GLY A 195 6.14 -20.17 -6.80
N LEU A 196 6.20 -18.84 -6.81
CA LEU A 196 7.43 -18.07 -6.62
C LEU A 196 7.71 -17.79 -5.14
N HIS A 197 8.91 -17.32 -4.81
CA HIS A 197 9.24 -16.90 -3.45
C HIS A 197 8.39 -15.68 -3.04
N PRO A 198 7.91 -15.54 -1.79
CA PRO A 198 7.04 -14.43 -1.38
C PRO A 198 7.61 -13.04 -1.65
N VAL A 199 8.94 -12.87 -1.56
CA VAL A 199 9.62 -11.61 -1.93
C VAL A 199 9.46 -11.29 -3.42
N THR A 200 9.62 -12.28 -4.29
CA THR A 200 9.45 -12.13 -5.73
C THR A 200 7.99 -11.87 -6.07
N GLN A 201 7.07 -12.60 -5.42
CA GLN A 201 5.64 -12.32 -5.53
C GLN A 201 5.31 -10.87 -5.12
N ALA A 202 5.90 -10.37 -4.05
CA ALA A 202 5.70 -8.99 -3.59
C ALA A 202 6.23 -7.95 -4.59
N ALA A 203 7.38 -8.19 -5.22
CA ALA A 203 7.90 -7.32 -6.28
C ALA A 203 6.94 -7.27 -7.49
N ILE A 204 6.41 -8.42 -7.90
CA ILE A 204 5.40 -8.52 -8.96
C ILE A 204 4.14 -7.76 -8.56
N GLY A 205 3.62 -8.02 -7.36
CA GLY A 205 2.42 -7.37 -6.84
C GLY A 205 2.57 -5.86 -6.72
N PHE A 206 3.75 -5.37 -6.33
CA PHE A 206 4.08 -3.95 -6.30
C PHE A 206 3.97 -3.31 -7.69
N HIS A 207 4.63 -3.89 -8.70
CA HIS A 207 4.58 -3.36 -10.05
C HIS A 207 3.19 -3.52 -10.69
N ALA A 208 2.49 -4.62 -10.42
CA ALA A 208 1.15 -4.88 -10.91
C ALA A 208 0.14 -3.88 -10.35
N TRP A 209 0.14 -3.64 -9.03
CA TRP A 209 -0.78 -2.69 -8.42
C TRP A 209 -0.60 -1.28 -8.98
N ARG A 210 0.65 -0.85 -9.22
CA ARG A 210 0.94 0.46 -9.82
C ARG A 210 0.48 0.59 -11.27
N ALA A 211 0.35 -0.53 -11.99
CA ALA A 211 -0.15 -0.54 -13.37
C ALA A 211 -1.69 -0.60 -13.40
N LEU A 212 -2.29 -1.37 -12.50
CA LEU A 212 -3.73 -1.65 -12.46
C LEU A 212 -4.53 -0.56 -11.73
N SER A 213 -4.02 -0.09 -10.60
CA SER A 213 -4.70 0.91 -9.78
C SER A 213 -4.37 2.32 -10.28
N GLN A 214 -5.41 3.12 -10.49
CA GLN A 214 -5.30 4.52 -10.91
C GLN A 214 -5.86 5.40 -9.79
N GLY A 215 -4.99 6.14 -9.08
CA GLY A 215 -5.44 7.00 -8.00
C GLY A 215 -4.33 7.63 -7.17
N ILE A 216 -4.68 8.71 -6.47
CA ILE A 216 -3.78 9.36 -5.52
C ILE A 216 -3.50 8.41 -4.35
N GLY A 217 -2.24 8.06 -4.17
CA GLY A 217 -1.80 7.13 -3.11
C GLY A 217 -1.64 5.68 -3.55
N GLN A 218 -1.84 5.35 -4.83
CA GLN A 218 -1.62 4.00 -5.37
C GLN A 218 -0.20 3.47 -5.08
N ASP A 219 0.80 4.35 -5.09
CA ASP A 219 2.19 4.02 -4.81
C ASP A 219 2.39 3.63 -3.34
N THR A 220 1.72 4.33 -2.42
CA THR A 220 1.69 3.96 -1.00
C THR A 220 0.98 2.63 -0.82
N GLU A 221 -0.18 2.43 -1.44
CA GLU A 221 -0.90 1.15 -1.37
C GLU A 221 -0.05 -0.01 -1.90
N ALA A 222 0.60 0.17 -3.06
CA ALA A 222 1.50 -0.83 -3.66
C ALA A 222 2.59 -1.26 -2.69
N ALA A 223 3.30 -0.27 -2.11
CA ALA A 223 4.40 -0.54 -1.19
C ALA A 223 3.91 -1.26 0.07
N ILE A 224 2.76 -0.87 0.62
CA ILE A 224 2.22 -1.44 1.86
C ILE A 224 1.67 -2.87 1.63
N ILE A 225 1.01 -3.13 0.50
CA ILE A 225 0.59 -4.48 0.08
C ILE A 225 1.82 -5.37 -0.06
N ALA A 226 2.82 -4.92 -0.81
CA ALA A 226 4.02 -5.69 -1.09
C ALA A 226 4.84 -5.95 0.18
N ALA A 227 5.04 -4.96 1.05
CA ALA A 227 5.73 -5.11 2.32
C ALA A 227 5.05 -6.14 3.23
N ARG A 228 3.71 -6.09 3.32
CA ARG A 228 2.91 -7.05 4.11
C ARG A 228 2.93 -8.45 3.52
N HIS A 229 2.89 -8.58 2.20
CA HIS A 229 2.97 -9.88 1.53
C HIS A 229 4.36 -10.50 1.65
N ALA A 230 5.42 -9.72 1.41
CA ALA A 230 6.80 -10.21 1.48
C ALA A 230 7.12 -10.78 2.87
N ALA A 231 6.58 -10.19 3.94
CA ALA A 231 6.78 -10.65 5.31
C ALA A 231 6.25 -12.06 5.60
N THR A 232 5.37 -12.60 4.75
CA THR A 232 4.87 -13.97 4.87
C THR A 232 5.97 -15.03 4.69
N MET A 233 7.15 -14.66 4.18
CA MET A 233 8.33 -15.54 4.21
C MET A 233 8.85 -15.81 5.63
N GLY A 234 8.53 -14.93 6.59
CA GLY A 234 8.95 -15.02 7.97
C GLY A 234 8.07 -15.97 8.80
N ARG A 235 8.28 -15.97 10.11
CA ARG A 235 7.51 -16.81 11.06
C ARG A 235 6.49 -15.98 11.86
N GLY A 236 6.14 -14.78 11.39
CA GLY A 236 5.10 -13.93 11.98
C GLY A 236 5.55 -13.04 13.15
N GLY A 237 6.85 -12.79 13.31
CA GLY A 237 7.37 -11.78 14.23
C GLY A 237 7.39 -10.38 13.59
N ALA A 238 7.85 -10.29 12.34
CA ALA A 238 7.73 -9.10 11.51
C ALA A 238 6.42 -9.14 10.71
N LEU A 239 5.53 -8.16 10.91
CA LEU A 239 4.29 -8.07 10.13
C LEU A 239 4.51 -7.56 8.71
N PHE A 240 5.62 -6.87 8.47
CA PHE A 240 5.98 -6.30 7.18
C PHE A 240 7.49 -6.39 6.94
N MET A 241 7.88 -6.41 5.67
CA MET A 241 9.27 -6.28 5.21
C MET A 241 9.58 -4.79 5.02
N PRO A 242 10.62 -4.23 5.68
CA PRO A 242 11.05 -2.87 5.41
C PRO A 242 11.50 -2.68 3.97
N LEU A 243 11.12 -1.56 3.35
CA LEU A 243 11.46 -1.22 1.96
C LEU A 243 12.11 0.16 1.84
N SER A 244 11.88 1.07 2.79
CA SER A 244 12.28 2.47 2.72
C SER A 244 13.27 2.92 3.80
N LEU A 245 13.47 2.14 4.88
CA LEU A 245 14.33 2.52 6.02
C LEU A 245 15.81 2.76 5.68
N SER A 246 16.28 2.31 4.51
CA SER A 246 17.62 2.60 3.97
C SER A 246 17.58 3.50 2.73
N GLY A 247 16.48 4.25 2.55
CA GLY A 247 16.14 4.94 1.32
C GLY A 247 15.31 4.06 0.38
N PRO A 248 14.71 4.64 -0.69
CA PRO A 248 13.72 3.96 -1.52
C PRO A 248 14.35 3.06 -2.60
N GLY A 249 15.51 2.45 -2.32
CA GLY A 249 16.25 1.63 -3.29
C GLY A 249 15.41 0.49 -3.84
N ALA A 250 14.65 -0.19 -2.98
CA ALA A 250 13.75 -1.27 -3.37
C ALA A 250 12.65 -0.81 -4.35
N LEU A 251 12.21 0.44 -4.23
CA LEU A 251 11.06 0.99 -4.96
C LEU A 251 11.45 1.67 -6.28
N ARG A 252 12.75 1.86 -6.51
CA ARG A 252 13.30 2.56 -7.69
C ARG A 252 13.63 1.64 -8.86
N GLY A 253 13.47 0.32 -8.72
CA GLY A 253 13.66 -0.62 -9.81
C GLY A 253 12.83 -0.21 -11.04
N ALA A 254 13.50 0.10 -12.13
CA ALA A 254 12.92 0.46 -13.42
C ALA A 254 13.73 -0.22 -14.53
N GLY A 255 13.14 -0.37 -15.72
CA GLY A 255 13.81 -1.04 -16.82
C GLY A 255 13.54 -2.55 -16.86
N ALA A 256 14.61 -3.33 -17.05
CA ALA A 256 14.52 -4.77 -17.25
C ALA A 256 14.08 -5.52 -15.98
N LEU A 257 13.62 -6.75 -16.15
CA LEU A 257 13.01 -7.53 -15.06
C LEU A 257 14.03 -7.91 -13.98
N ASP A 258 15.22 -8.33 -14.41
CA ASP A 258 16.38 -8.63 -13.57
C ASP A 258 16.81 -7.40 -12.76
N GLU A 259 16.89 -6.23 -13.39
CA GLU A 259 17.21 -4.95 -12.72
C GLU A 259 16.16 -4.61 -11.65
N LYS A 260 14.87 -4.77 -11.96
CA LYS A 260 13.77 -4.54 -11.02
C LYS A 260 13.84 -5.48 -9.82
N LEU A 261 13.97 -6.79 -10.06
CA LEU A 261 13.98 -7.78 -8.99
C LEU A 261 15.25 -7.67 -8.14
N SER A 262 16.41 -7.42 -8.76
CA SER A 262 17.68 -7.20 -8.06
C SER A 262 17.61 -5.97 -7.16
N ALA A 263 17.13 -4.82 -7.67
CA ALA A 263 16.95 -3.61 -6.88
C ALA A 263 15.99 -3.83 -5.70
N TRP A 264 14.89 -4.56 -5.92
CA TRP A 264 13.94 -4.93 -4.88
C TRP A 264 14.58 -5.76 -3.76
N ILE A 265 15.28 -6.84 -4.11
CA ILE A 265 15.91 -7.76 -3.13
C ILE A 265 17.00 -7.03 -2.33
N MET A 266 17.91 -6.34 -3.03
CA MET A 266 19.00 -5.63 -2.36
C MET A 266 18.46 -4.50 -1.48
N GLY A 267 17.50 -3.71 -1.99
CA GLY A 267 16.89 -2.61 -1.24
C GLY A 267 16.16 -3.09 0.01
N ALA A 268 15.36 -4.15 -0.10
CA ALA A 268 14.68 -4.75 1.05
C ALA A 268 15.67 -5.36 2.06
N GLY A 269 16.78 -5.92 1.59
CA GLY A 269 17.86 -6.43 2.43
C GLY A 269 18.52 -5.33 3.25
N GLN A 270 18.87 -4.21 2.61
CA GLN A 270 19.45 -3.05 3.29
C GLN A 270 18.46 -2.40 4.27
N ALA A 271 17.19 -2.29 3.89
CA ALA A 271 16.16 -1.74 4.78
C ALA A 271 15.91 -2.66 5.99
N SER A 272 15.93 -3.98 5.80
CA SER A 272 15.81 -4.97 6.89
C SER A 272 17.01 -4.92 7.84
N LEU A 273 18.22 -4.78 7.30
CA LEU A 273 19.44 -4.59 8.10
C LEU A 273 19.39 -3.25 8.88
N ALA A 274 18.95 -2.17 8.25
CA ALA A 274 18.78 -0.87 8.90
C ALA A 274 17.78 -0.96 10.07
N ALA A 275 16.67 -1.70 9.89
CA ALA A 275 15.72 -1.98 10.95
C ALA A 275 16.36 -2.72 12.13
N LEU A 276 17.13 -3.77 11.87
CA LEU A 276 17.85 -4.54 12.90
C LEU A 276 18.80 -3.67 13.72
N LEU A 277 19.68 -2.92 13.04
CA LEU A 277 20.64 -2.03 13.69
C LEU A 277 19.94 -0.94 14.49
N HIS A 278 18.79 -0.46 14.01
CA HIS A 278 17.97 0.48 14.77
C HIS A 278 17.41 -0.13 16.05
N LEU A 279 16.87 -1.36 15.99
CA LEU A 279 16.37 -2.05 17.18
C LEU A 279 17.48 -2.38 18.18
N ASP A 280 18.70 -2.70 17.72
CA ASP A 280 19.87 -2.85 18.59
C ASP A 280 20.17 -1.56 19.38
N ARG A 281 20.18 -0.41 18.70
CA ARG A 281 20.37 0.89 19.37
C ARG A 281 19.26 1.20 20.36
N VAL A 282 18.01 0.91 20.01
CA VAL A 282 16.84 1.09 20.90
C VAL A 282 16.96 0.19 22.13
N SER A 283 17.36 -1.07 21.97
CA SER A 283 17.57 -2.00 23.07
C SER A 283 18.70 -1.56 24.00
N ALA A 284 19.81 -1.10 23.43
CA ALA A 284 20.94 -0.56 24.20
C ALA A 284 20.54 0.72 24.97
N TRP A 285 19.74 1.59 24.33
CA TRP A 285 19.17 2.77 24.96
C TRP A 285 18.22 2.42 26.11
N ASP A 286 17.29 1.47 25.91
CA ASP A 286 16.31 1.05 26.94
C ASP A 286 17.02 0.60 28.23
N ARG A 287 18.02 -0.29 28.11
CA ARG A 287 18.82 -0.75 29.25
C ARG A 287 19.49 0.42 29.98
N ARG A 288 20.19 1.28 29.24
CA ARG A 288 20.91 2.43 29.79
C ARG A 288 19.95 3.44 30.43
N ALA A 289 18.76 3.64 29.86
CA ALA A 289 17.74 4.52 30.42
C ALA A 289 17.18 3.95 31.73
N ARG A 290 16.91 2.64 31.81
CA ARG A 290 16.43 1.99 33.04
C ARG A 290 17.43 2.07 34.18
N GLU A 291 18.70 1.82 33.89
CA GLU A 291 19.79 2.00 34.87
C GLU A 291 19.88 3.46 35.32
N ALA A 292 19.84 4.40 34.37
CA ALA A 292 19.97 5.82 34.67
C ALA A 292 18.77 6.41 35.41
N VAL A 293 17.64 5.71 35.56
CA VAL A 293 16.46 6.20 36.30
C VAL A 293 16.12 5.34 37.52
N SER A 294 16.98 4.40 37.91
CA SER A 294 16.70 3.46 39.01
C SER A 294 16.52 4.14 40.36
N ASP A 295 17.08 5.34 40.53
CA ASP A 295 16.93 6.20 41.71
C ASP A 295 15.58 6.95 41.74
N LEU A 296 14.86 7.02 40.61
CA LEU A 296 13.59 7.73 40.53
C LEU A 296 12.45 6.87 41.05
N SER A 297 11.71 7.39 42.02
CA SER A 297 10.49 6.76 42.52
C SER A 297 9.30 6.98 41.59
N GLY A 298 8.40 5.99 41.53
CA GLY A 298 7.09 6.11 40.88
C GLY A 298 6.97 5.32 39.59
N ARG A 299 5.75 5.26 39.04
CA ARG A 299 5.42 4.45 37.86
C ARG A 299 5.72 5.15 36.53
N THR A 300 5.83 6.47 36.51
CA THR A 300 6.00 7.25 35.27
C THR A 300 7.34 7.03 34.57
N PRO A 301 8.51 7.01 35.25
CA PRO A 301 9.79 6.82 34.55
C PRO A 301 9.85 5.53 33.69
N PRO A 302 9.54 4.32 34.22
CA PRO A 302 9.64 3.11 33.40
C PRO A 302 8.61 3.08 32.25
N VAL A 303 7.39 3.56 32.47
CA VAL A 303 6.35 3.58 31.40
C VAL A 303 6.69 4.63 30.33
N LEU A 304 7.35 5.74 30.70
CA LEU A 304 7.85 6.71 29.74
C LEU A 304 9.00 6.16 28.90
N ILE A 305 9.87 5.31 29.48
CA ILE A 305 10.89 4.56 28.73
C ILE A 305 10.20 3.62 27.73
N ASP A 306 9.18 2.86 28.17
CA ASP A 306 8.42 1.97 27.27
C ASP A 306 7.79 2.75 26.10
N ALA A 307 7.24 3.93 26.36
CA ALA A 307 6.69 4.81 25.33
C ALA A 307 7.76 5.27 24.32
N LEU A 308 8.93 5.70 24.78
CA LEU A 308 10.05 6.14 23.93
C LEU A 308 10.73 4.97 23.18
N THR A 309 10.63 3.74 23.70
CA THR A 309 11.02 2.52 23.01
C THR A 309 10.05 2.21 21.87
N ALA A 310 8.74 2.33 22.11
CA ALA A 310 7.70 2.03 21.12
C ALA A 310 7.47 3.14 20.07
N TRP A 311 7.76 4.40 20.41
CA TRP A 311 7.53 5.56 19.55
C TRP A 311 8.85 6.27 19.24
N PRO A 312 9.20 6.47 17.96
CA PRO A 312 10.46 7.10 17.56
C PRO A 312 10.56 8.57 17.99
N MET A 313 9.41 9.24 18.12
CA MET A 313 9.31 10.63 18.56
C MET A 313 8.06 10.79 19.43
N VAL A 314 8.17 11.54 20.53
CA VAL A 314 7.10 11.70 21.52
C VAL A 314 6.98 13.16 21.93
N SER A 315 5.76 13.67 21.97
CA SER A 315 5.42 14.98 22.54
C SER A 315 4.87 14.83 23.96
N ALA A 316 4.82 15.91 24.75
CA ALA A 316 4.23 15.84 26.08
C ALA A 316 2.73 15.40 26.09
N PRO A 317 1.87 15.87 25.16
CA PRO A 317 0.52 15.31 25.02
C PRO A 317 0.49 13.83 24.67
N LEU A 318 1.37 13.39 23.76
CA LEU A 318 1.40 11.99 23.37
C LEU A 318 1.89 11.12 24.51
N ALA A 319 2.92 11.54 25.24
CA ALA A 319 3.39 10.84 26.43
C ALA A 319 2.33 10.76 27.53
N GLU A 320 1.53 11.81 27.74
CA GLU A 320 0.39 11.78 28.66
C GLU A 320 -0.62 10.70 28.27
N GLU A 321 -1.01 10.65 27.00
CA GLU A 321 -1.92 9.62 26.48
C GLU A 321 -1.32 8.21 26.58
N LEU A 322 -0.06 8.03 26.21
CA LEU A 322 0.58 6.70 26.20
C LEU A 322 0.86 6.17 27.61
N THR A 323 1.24 7.05 28.54
CA THR A 323 1.62 6.66 29.91
C THR A 323 0.47 6.68 30.90
N GLN A 324 -0.65 7.34 30.54
CA GLN A 324 -1.79 7.60 31.43
C GLN A 324 -1.39 8.35 32.72
N ALA A 325 -0.25 9.02 32.71
CA ALA A 325 0.21 9.88 33.79
C ALA A 325 -0.20 11.33 33.52
N SER A 326 -0.35 12.14 34.56
CA SER A 326 -0.72 13.55 34.39
C SER A 326 0.32 14.33 33.58
N ARG A 327 -0.13 15.31 32.80
CA ARG A 327 0.75 16.21 32.04
C ARG A 327 1.95 16.75 32.83
N ALA A 328 1.72 17.16 34.07
CA ALA A 328 2.75 17.70 34.94
C ALA A 328 3.78 16.62 35.35
N ALA A 329 3.35 15.38 35.57
CA ALA A 329 4.27 14.27 35.86
C ALA A 329 5.09 13.89 34.62
N VAL A 330 4.47 13.86 33.44
CA VAL A 330 5.15 13.61 32.17
C VAL A 330 6.22 14.67 31.91
N GLN A 331 5.86 15.97 31.99
CA GLN A 331 6.80 17.05 31.71
C GLN A 331 8.01 17.01 32.65
N ARG A 332 7.78 16.83 33.97
CA ARG A 332 8.88 16.69 34.94
C ARG A 332 9.82 15.53 34.62
N ASN A 333 9.30 14.40 34.13
CA ASN A 333 10.14 13.26 33.77
C ASN A 333 10.86 13.48 32.44
N LEU A 334 10.23 14.12 31.45
CA LEU A 334 10.88 14.52 30.20
C LEU A 334 12.04 15.49 30.46
N ASP A 335 11.85 16.48 31.34
CA ASP A 335 12.91 17.41 31.72
C ASP A 335 14.08 16.65 32.39
N LYS A 336 13.80 15.78 33.37
CA LYS A 336 14.83 14.92 33.99
C LYS A 336 15.56 14.01 32.99
N PHE A 337 14.84 13.42 32.03
CA PHE A 337 15.43 12.56 31.02
C PHE A 337 16.33 13.38 30.08
N SER A 338 15.95 14.63 29.79
CA SER A 338 16.76 15.57 29.00
C SER A 338 18.04 15.95 29.75
N ASP A 339 17.93 16.31 31.04
CA ASP A 339 19.07 16.65 31.89
C ASP A 339 20.06 15.49 32.03
N ARG A 340 19.56 14.25 32.02
CA ARG A 340 20.38 13.02 32.06
C ARG A 340 20.88 12.56 30.68
N GLY A 341 20.59 13.31 29.61
CA GLY A 341 21.01 12.98 28.25
C GLY A 341 20.38 11.70 27.69
N LEU A 342 19.25 11.26 28.25
CA LEU A 342 18.52 10.08 27.78
C LEU A 342 17.66 10.39 26.56
N ILE A 343 17.17 11.62 26.46
CA ILE A 343 16.40 12.09 25.31
C ILE A 343 16.98 13.41 24.80
N ARG A 344 16.71 13.71 23.53
CA ARG A 344 17.03 15.00 22.91
C ARG A 344 15.77 15.61 22.34
N GLU A 345 15.64 16.91 22.46
CA GLU A 345 14.60 17.68 21.78
C GLU A 345 14.95 17.78 20.29
N VAL A 346 13.97 17.56 19.42
CA VAL A 346 14.14 17.57 17.95
C VAL A 346 13.42 18.76 17.31
N THR A 347 12.48 19.39 18.02
CA THR A 347 11.62 20.46 17.48
C THR A 347 12.32 21.81 17.30
N GLY A 348 11.97 22.48 16.20
CA GLY A 348 12.08 23.94 15.99
C GLY A 348 10.81 24.70 16.42
N GLN A 349 10.47 25.82 15.77
CA GLN A 349 9.36 26.77 16.11
C GLN A 349 7.90 26.20 16.05
N GLY A 350 7.68 24.90 16.24
CA GLY A 350 6.35 24.29 16.29
C GLY A 350 5.60 24.54 17.60
N ARG A 351 4.28 24.27 17.61
CA ARG A 351 3.41 24.46 18.79
C ARG A 351 3.72 23.51 19.96
N TYR A 352 4.31 22.35 19.68
CA TYR A 352 4.65 21.34 20.68
C TYR A 352 6.14 21.03 20.63
N ARG A 353 6.76 20.88 21.80
CA ARG A 353 8.09 20.29 21.93
C ARG A 353 7.99 18.77 21.70
N VAL A 354 8.96 18.23 20.98
CA VAL A 354 9.04 16.80 20.65
C VAL A 354 10.43 16.29 21.00
N TRP A 355 10.45 15.14 21.65
CA TRP A 355 11.66 14.46 22.08
C TRP A 355 11.85 13.13 21.35
N THR A 356 13.09 12.73 21.20
CA THR A 356 13.47 11.39 20.74
C THR A 356 14.51 10.79 21.69
N ALA A 357 14.55 9.47 21.77
CA ALA A 357 15.59 8.75 22.48
C ALA A 357 16.99 9.12 21.94
N ALA A 358 17.94 9.33 22.84
CA ALA A 358 19.35 9.50 22.50
C ALA A 358 19.98 8.11 22.21
N LEU A 359 19.66 7.57 21.02
CA LEU A 359 20.07 6.26 20.53
C LEU A 359 21.57 6.11 20.31
#